data_AF-A0A391PKQ9-F1
#
_entry.id   AF-A0A391PKQ9-F1
#
_cell.length_a   1.000
_cell.length_b   1.000
_cell.length_c   1.000
_cell.angle_alpha   90.00
_cell.angle_beta   90.00
_cell.angle_gamma   90.00
#
_symmetry.space_group_name_H-M   'P 1'
#
loop_
_entity.id
_entity.type
_entity.pdbx_description
1 polymer ?
#
loop_
_entity_poly.entity_id
_entity_poly.type
_entity_poly.pdbx_seq_one_letter_code
_entity_poly.pdbx_strand_id
1 'polypeptide(L)'
;MIGAAAEGPDGFVRGGERYIAFALTHRGYFEVMFRPNLYRTDDPHLVAAKAAAFEVMYGSARASLEARRGGTVTDEDVEGLVLAGWSASHGFATLALTANLSEHLTAEQATLTEQVLSGIITMGELTL
;
A
#
# COMPACT_ATOMS: atom_id res chain seq x y z
N MET A 1 11.05 2.07 7.80
CA MET A 1 9.84 2.47 8.56
C MET A 1 8.87 3.14 7.59
N ILE A 2 7.60 2.71 7.54
CA ILE A 2 6.59 3.27 6.62
C ILE A 2 6.23 4.72 7.02
N GLY A 3 6.21 5.05 8.32
CA GLY A 3 5.79 6.37 8.84
C GLY A 3 6.43 7.57 8.16
N ALA A 4 7.77 7.65 8.15
CA ALA A 4 8.48 8.78 7.51
C ALA A 4 8.30 8.83 5.97
N ALA A 5 7.95 7.71 5.33
CA ALA A 5 7.68 7.69 3.89
C ALA A 5 6.24 8.14 3.57
N ALA A 6 5.34 8.09 4.55
CA ALA A 6 3.92 8.42 4.42
C ALA A 6 3.62 9.92 4.57
N GLU A 7 4.65 10.76 4.67
CA GLU A 7 4.53 12.21 4.83
C GLU A 7 4.56 12.96 3.49
N GLY A 8 3.90 14.12 3.47
CA GLY A 8 3.89 15.05 2.34
C GLY A 8 2.89 14.69 1.24
N PRO A 9 2.88 15.47 0.14
CA PRO A 9 1.90 15.29 -0.94
C PRO A 9 1.97 13.90 -1.57
N ASP A 10 3.15 13.28 -1.62
CA ASP A 10 3.37 11.95 -2.21
C ASP A 10 3.33 10.81 -1.19
N GLY A 11 2.99 11.13 0.06
CA GLY A 11 3.08 10.23 1.20
C GLY A 11 2.33 8.93 0.98
N PHE A 12 1.12 8.98 0.44
CA PHE A 12 0.33 7.76 0.21
C PHE A 12 1.01 6.79 -0.77
N VAL A 13 1.52 7.30 -1.89
CA VAL A 13 2.20 6.49 -2.93
C VAL A 13 3.50 5.90 -2.37
N ARG A 14 4.34 6.74 -1.75
CA ARG A 14 5.59 6.29 -1.13
C ARG A 14 5.36 5.31 0.03
N GLY A 15 4.25 5.45 0.74
CA GLY A 15 3.77 4.50 1.74
C GLY A 15 3.51 3.11 1.14
N GLY A 16 2.83 3.05 -0.02
CA GLY A 16 2.60 1.82 -0.79
C GLY A 16 3.89 1.16 -1.26
N GLU A 17 4.85 1.92 -1.78
CA GLU A 17 6.18 1.41 -2.15
C GLU A 17 6.90 0.78 -0.95
N ARG A 18 6.87 1.45 0.22
CA ARG A 18 7.46 0.91 1.45
C ARG A 18 6.72 -0.30 1.99
N TYR A 19 5.41 -0.38 1.81
CA TYR A 19 4.62 -1.55 2.13
C TYR A 19 5.08 -2.76 1.29
N ILE A 20 5.26 -2.59 -0.02
CA ILE A 20 5.77 -3.63 -0.92
C ILE A 20 7.19 -4.04 -0.51
N ALA A 21 8.09 -3.08 -0.32
CA ALA A 21 9.47 -3.35 0.11
C ALA A 21 9.51 -4.10 1.45
N PHE A 22 8.64 -3.75 2.41
CA PHE A 22 8.51 -4.46 3.67
C PHE A 22 8.09 -5.91 3.44
N ALA A 23 7.08 -6.16 2.61
CA ALA A 23 6.59 -7.50 2.30
C ALA A 23 7.68 -8.40 1.69
N LEU A 24 8.44 -7.85 0.72
CA LEU A 24 9.52 -8.56 0.05
C LEU A 24 10.72 -8.83 0.97
N THR A 25 11.05 -7.87 1.84
CA THR A 25 12.19 -8.00 2.77
C THR A 25 11.86 -8.90 3.95
N HIS A 26 10.62 -8.85 4.46
CA HIS A 26 10.18 -9.52 5.68
C HIS A 26 9.05 -10.50 5.42
N ARG A 27 9.26 -11.42 4.47
CA ARG A 27 8.26 -12.38 3.99
C ARG A 27 7.49 -13.09 5.10
N GLY A 28 8.19 -13.63 6.11
CA GLY A 28 7.54 -14.35 7.21
C GLY A 28 6.57 -13.49 8.03
N TYR A 29 6.93 -12.23 8.30
CA TYR A 29 6.01 -11.31 8.99
C TYR A 29 4.80 -10.99 8.12
N PHE A 30 5.02 -10.71 6.83
CA PHE A 30 3.93 -10.44 5.90
C PHE A 30 2.95 -11.61 5.81
N GLU A 31 3.45 -12.84 5.67
CA GLU A 31 2.60 -14.05 5.61
C GLU A 31 1.79 -14.26 6.88
N VAL A 32 2.36 -13.98 8.07
CA VAL A 32 1.66 -14.11 9.35
C VAL A 32 0.57 -13.04 9.51
N MET A 33 0.84 -11.78 9.15
CA MET A 33 -0.10 -10.65 9.37
C MET A 33 -1.51 -10.91 8.83
N PHE A 34 -1.63 -11.64 7.71
CA PHE A 34 -2.88 -11.94 7.02
C PHE A 34 -3.46 -13.33 7.32
N ARG A 35 -2.92 -14.03 8.33
CA ARG A 35 -3.39 -15.34 8.79
C ARG A 35 -3.79 -15.26 10.26
N PRO A 36 -5.01 -14.78 10.58
CA PRO A 36 -5.44 -14.49 11.96
C PRO A 36 -5.42 -15.72 12.88
N ASN A 37 -5.41 -16.94 12.33
CA ASN A 37 -5.27 -18.17 13.09
C ASN A 37 -3.84 -18.44 13.61
N LEU A 38 -2.85 -17.62 13.23
CA LEU A 38 -1.45 -17.77 13.64
C LEU A 38 -1.03 -16.83 14.78
N TYR A 39 -1.91 -15.93 15.23
CA TYR A 39 -1.61 -14.97 16.28
C TYR A 39 -2.84 -14.64 17.14
N ARG A 40 -2.64 -14.03 18.31
CA ARG A 40 -3.72 -13.59 19.19
C ARG A 40 -4.33 -12.30 18.66
N THR A 41 -5.50 -12.38 18.05
CA THR A 41 -6.16 -11.23 17.42
C THR A 41 -6.62 -10.17 18.41
N ASP A 42 -6.81 -10.56 19.67
CA ASP A 42 -7.25 -9.74 20.81
C ASP A 42 -6.10 -9.18 21.65
N ASP A 43 -4.83 -9.47 21.29
CA ASP A 43 -3.68 -8.90 21.98
C ASP A 43 -3.73 -7.36 21.90
N PRO A 44 -3.75 -6.63 23.03
CA PRO A 44 -3.94 -5.19 23.03
C PRO A 44 -2.79 -4.44 22.35
N HIS A 45 -1.56 -4.98 22.37
CA HIS A 45 -0.45 -4.39 21.63
C HIS A 45 -0.62 -4.56 20.12
N LEU A 46 -1.14 -5.70 19.68
CA LEU A 46 -1.46 -5.92 18.27
C LEU A 46 -2.58 -5.00 17.80
N VAL A 47 -3.65 -4.86 18.58
CA VAL A 47 -4.76 -3.95 18.26
C VAL A 47 -4.27 -2.52 18.13
N ALA A 48 -3.47 -2.03 19.08
CA ALA A 48 -2.89 -0.70 19.03
C ALA A 48 -1.98 -0.50 17.82
N ALA A 49 -1.12 -1.48 17.51
CA ALA A 49 -0.23 -1.43 16.36
C ALA A 49 -0.99 -1.42 15.02
N LYS A 50 -2.07 -2.20 14.90
CA LYS A 50 -2.95 -2.20 13.73
C LYS A 50 -3.62 -0.84 13.55
N ALA A 51 -4.21 -0.29 14.62
CA ALA A 51 -4.83 1.03 14.58
C ALA A 51 -3.83 2.10 14.11
N ALA A 52 -2.62 2.14 14.70
CA ALA A 52 -1.58 3.09 14.31
C ALA A 52 -1.15 2.93 12.84
N ALA A 53 -1.09 1.71 12.31
CA ALA A 53 -0.77 1.46 10.91
C ALA A 53 -1.87 1.99 9.97
N PHE A 54 -3.15 1.78 10.32
CA PHE A 54 -4.28 2.31 9.54
C PHE A 54 -4.35 3.83 9.62
N GLU A 55 -4.10 4.45 10.77
CA GLU A 55 -4.03 5.92 10.90
C GLU A 55 -3.01 6.54 9.95
N VAL A 56 -1.82 5.93 9.82
CA VAL A 56 -0.80 6.39 8.86
C VAL A 56 -1.31 6.25 7.41
N MET A 57 -1.99 5.15 7.08
CA MET A 57 -2.52 4.91 5.73
C MET A 57 -3.63 5.90 5.36
N TYR A 58 -4.64 6.08 6.22
CA TYR A 58 -5.75 7.00 6.00
C TYR A 58 -5.30 8.47 6.07
N GLY A 59 -4.41 8.81 6.99
CA GLY A 59 -3.84 10.15 7.12
C GLY A 59 -3.06 10.56 5.88
N SER A 60 -2.19 9.68 5.38
CA SER A 60 -1.41 9.95 4.16
C SER A 60 -2.29 10.03 2.91
N ALA A 61 -3.30 9.17 2.78
CA ALA A 61 -4.27 9.23 1.68
C ALA A 61 -4.97 10.60 1.62
N ARG A 62 -5.46 11.08 2.76
CA ARG A 62 -6.12 12.39 2.86
C ARG A 62 -5.18 13.53 2.54
N ALA A 63 -3.99 13.56 3.13
CA ALA A 63 -3.01 14.60 2.85
C ALA A 63 -2.62 14.63 1.36
N SER A 64 -2.44 13.46 0.74
CA SER A 64 -2.16 13.34 -0.69
C SER A 64 -3.31 13.82 -1.58
N LEU A 65 -4.57 13.57 -1.20
CA LEU A 65 -5.76 14.05 -1.90
C LEU A 65 -5.92 15.57 -1.76
N GLU A 66 -5.79 16.10 -0.55
CA GLU A 66 -5.91 17.54 -0.26
C GLU A 66 -4.85 18.35 -1.01
N ALA A 67 -3.64 17.79 -1.17
CA ALA A 67 -2.56 18.45 -1.91
C ALA A 67 -2.77 18.46 -3.44
N ARG A 68 -3.56 17.54 -4.00
CA ARG A 68 -3.69 17.35 -5.45
C ARG A 68 -5.04 17.74 -6.03
N ARG A 69 -6.13 17.56 -5.28
CA ARG A 69 -7.47 17.88 -5.75
C ARG A 69 -7.78 19.34 -5.49
N GLY A 70 -8.40 19.99 -6.46
CA GLY A 70 -9.10 21.25 -6.23
C GLY A 70 -10.48 20.95 -5.63
N GLY A 71 -10.70 21.34 -4.37
CA GLY A 71 -11.99 21.17 -3.69
C GLY A 71 -11.90 20.39 -2.39
N THR A 72 -13.05 20.18 -1.75
CA THR A 72 -13.17 19.45 -0.48
C THR A 72 -12.92 17.97 -0.71
N VAL A 73 -11.99 17.39 0.06
CA VAL A 73 -11.78 15.94 0.14
C VAL A 73 -12.80 15.34 1.10
N THR A 74 -13.55 14.35 0.65
CA THR A 74 -14.54 13.64 1.47
C THR A 74 -13.94 12.38 2.10
N ASP A 75 -14.59 11.85 3.15
CA ASP A 75 -14.18 10.57 3.73
C ASP A 75 -14.34 9.40 2.74
N GLU A 76 -15.35 9.48 1.86
CA GLU A 76 -15.56 8.49 0.80
C GLU A 76 -14.43 8.51 -0.24
N ASP A 77 -13.94 9.70 -0.62
CA ASP A 77 -12.76 9.81 -1.50
C ASP A 77 -11.53 9.13 -0.88
N VAL A 78 -11.33 9.35 0.44
CA VAL A 78 -10.19 8.78 1.17
C VAL A 78 -10.34 7.27 1.29
N GLU A 79 -11.52 6.78 1.66
CA GLU A 79 -11.79 5.34 1.77
C GLU A 79 -11.59 4.63 0.43
N GLY A 80 -12.12 5.19 -0.67
CA GLY A 80 -11.93 4.66 -2.01
C GLY A 80 -10.46 4.59 -2.41
N LEU A 81 -9.69 5.66 -2.14
CA LEU A 81 -8.26 5.68 -2.41
C LEU A 81 -7.48 4.66 -1.57
N VAL A 82 -7.80 4.56 -0.27
CA VAL A 82 -7.17 3.59 0.64
C VAL A 82 -7.42 2.16 0.17
N LEU A 83 -8.67 1.80 -0.13
CA LEU A 83 -9.04 0.46 -0.60
C LEU A 83 -8.33 0.12 -1.92
N ALA A 84 -8.33 1.04 -2.88
CA ALA A 84 -7.68 0.83 -4.17
C ALA A 84 -6.15 0.69 -4.02
N GLY A 85 -5.50 1.63 -3.34
CA GLY A 85 -4.04 1.65 -3.17
C GLY A 85 -3.53 0.48 -2.34
N TRP A 86 -4.23 0.12 -1.27
CA TRP A 86 -3.86 -1.03 -0.44
C TRP A 86 -4.07 -2.35 -1.19
N SER A 87 -5.19 -2.51 -1.90
CA SER A 87 -5.45 -3.71 -2.72
C SER A 87 -4.38 -3.90 -3.80
N ALA A 88 -4.01 -2.82 -4.51
CA ALA A 88 -2.96 -2.88 -5.53
C ALA A 88 -1.60 -3.27 -4.93
N SER A 89 -1.19 -2.61 -3.84
CA SER A 89 0.08 -2.89 -3.17
C SER A 89 0.14 -4.30 -2.58
N HIS A 90 -0.95 -4.75 -1.96
CA HIS A 90 -1.08 -6.09 -1.37
C HIS A 90 -1.10 -7.19 -2.44
N GLY A 91 -1.85 -6.98 -3.52
CA GLY A 91 -1.91 -7.89 -4.66
C GLY A 91 -0.53 -8.04 -5.32
N PHE A 92 0.15 -6.92 -5.60
CA PHE A 92 1.50 -6.94 -6.15
C PHE A 92 2.49 -7.72 -5.27
N ALA A 93 2.54 -7.38 -3.97
CA ALA A 93 3.43 -8.06 -3.02
C ALA A 93 3.15 -9.57 -2.97
N THR A 94 1.87 -9.96 -2.96
CA THR A 94 1.46 -11.37 -2.95
C THR A 94 1.88 -12.09 -4.23
N LEU A 95 1.64 -11.49 -5.40
CA LEU A 95 2.02 -12.05 -6.69
C LEU A 95 3.55 -12.21 -6.82
N ALA A 96 4.32 -11.23 -6.35
CA ALA A 96 5.77 -11.29 -6.31
C ALA A 96 6.27 -12.42 -5.37
N LEU A 97 5.75 -12.49 -4.13
CA LEU A 97 6.17 -13.50 -3.14
C LEU A 97 5.80 -14.93 -3.52
N THR A 98 4.76 -15.09 -4.35
CA THR A 98 4.28 -16.39 -4.85
C THR A 98 4.89 -16.76 -6.21
N ALA A 99 5.90 -16.02 -6.67
CA ALA A 99 6.60 -16.24 -7.93
C ALA A 99 5.74 -16.10 -9.21
N ASN A 100 4.53 -15.55 -9.11
CA ASN A 100 3.62 -15.33 -10.24
C ASN A 100 4.01 -14.13 -11.12
N LEU A 101 5.04 -13.36 -10.73
CA LEU A 101 5.63 -12.28 -11.53
C LEU A 101 7.05 -12.60 -12.01
N SER A 102 7.57 -13.80 -11.77
CA SER A 102 9.00 -14.11 -11.94
C SER A 102 9.50 -13.93 -13.38
N GLU A 103 8.67 -14.22 -14.37
CA GLU A 103 9.00 -14.02 -15.79
C GLU A 103 9.05 -12.53 -16.18
N HIS A 104 8.39 -11.67 -15.40
CA HIS A 104 8.33 -10.21 -15.57
C HIS A 104 9.32 -9.44 -14.67
N LEU A 105 9.87 -10.09 -13.64
CA LEU A 105 10.80 -9.54 -12.63
C LEU A 105 12.27 -9.51 -13.07
N THR A 106 12.57 -9.81 -14.34
CA THR A 106 13.94 -9.85 -14.88
C THR A 106 14.55 -8.47 -15.13
N ALA A 107 13.73 -7.41 -15.15
CA ALA A 107 14.19 -6.04 -15.02
C ALA A 107 14.37 -5.70 -13.54
N GLU A 108 15.41 -4.94 -13.19
CA GLU A 108 15.69 -4.45 -11.82
C GLU A 108 14.39 -4.14 -11.04
N GLN A 109 14.28 -4.54 -9.77
CA GLN A 109 13.06 -4.38 -8.97
C GLN A 109 12.47 -2.95 -9.00
N ALA A 110 13.32 -1.92 -9.19
CA ALA A 110 12.90 -0.53 -9.40
C ALA A 110 12.04 -0.36 -10.66
N THR A 111 12.38 -1.02 -11.78
CA THR A 111 11.65 -0.98 -13.04
C THR A 111 10.25 -1.58 -12.92
N LEU A 112 10.08 -2.63 -12.11
CA LEU A 112 8.76 -3.26 -11.97
C LEU A 112 7.78 -2.40 -11.15
N THR A 113 8.26 -1.74 -10.09
CA THR A 113 7.43 -0.79 -9.33
C THR A 113 6.98 0.37 -10.21
N GLU A 114 7.89 0.94 -11.01
CA GLU A 114 7.56 1.99 -11.99
C GLU A 114 6.55 1.52 -13.05
N GLN A 115 6.72 0.32 -13.60
CA GLN A 115 5.77 -0.26 -14.56
C GLN A 115 4.37 -0.44 -13.98
N VAL A 116 4.26 -0.88 -12.73
CA VAL A 116 2.97 -1.04 -12.06
C VAL A 116 2.32 0.31 -11.78
N LEU A 117 3.08 1.32 -11.33
CA LEU A 117 2.57 2.67 -11.15
C LEU A 117 2.06 3.27 -12.48
N SER A 118 2.82 3.10 -13.56
CA SER A 118 2.38 3.51 -14.90
C SER A 118 1.10 2.79 -15.31
N GLY A 119 1.00 1.49 -15.08
CA GLY A 119 -0.21 0.71 -15.37
C GLY A 119 -1.43 1.16 -14.58
N ILE A 120 -1.26 1.54 -13.30
CA ILE A 120 -2.34 2.09 -12.47
C ILE A 120 -2.86 3.41 -13.04
N ILE A 121 -1.96 4.30 -13.48
CA ILE A 121 -2.34 5.56 -14.11
C ILE A 121 -3.15 5.29 -15.39
N THR A 122 -2.64 4.43 -16.28
CA THR A 122 -3.33 4.05 -17.52
C THR A 122 -4.69 3.42 -17.25
N MET A 123 -4.83 2.57 -16.22
CA MET A 123 -6.14 2.03 -15.84
C MET A 123 -7.12 3.14 -15.44
N GLY A 124 -6.66 4.15 -14.69
CA GLY A 124 -7.48 5.32 -14.36
C GLY A 124 -7.95 6.07 -15.60
N GLU A 125 -7.06 6.28 -16.58
CA GLU A 125 -7.40 6.94 -17.85
C GLU A 125 -8.46 6.16 -18.66
N LEU A 126 -8.48 4.83 -18.58
CA LEU A 126 -9.48 4.00 -19.28
C LEU A 126 -10.89 4.05 -18.65
N THR A 127 -11.00 4.58 -17.43
CA THR A 127 -12.28 4.68 -16.69
C THR A 127 -12.94 6.06 -16.80
N LEU A 128 -12.32 6.98 -17.54
CA LEU A 128 -12.79 8.33 -17.84
C LEU A 128 -13.39 8.41 -19.25
#